data_AF-A0A8S1UN63-F1
#
_entry.id   AF-A0A8S1UN63-F1
#
_cell.length_a   1.000
_cell.length_b   1.000
_cell.length_c   1.000
_cell.angle_alpha   90.00
_cell.angle_beta   90.00
_cell.angle_gamma   90.00
#
_symmetry.space_group_name_H-M   'P 1'
#
loop_
_entity.id
_entity.type
_entity.pdbx_description
1 polymer ?
#
loop_
_entity_poly.entity_id
_entity_poly.type
_entity_poly.pdbx_seq_one_letter_code
_entity_poly.pdbx_strand_id
1 'polypeptide(L)'
;MKNKLILQLFLLTLTATSIQVDSSLHCDCAELINQDECNQSIYWCVWNVTTSECQSYSFKCSNQTTEITCLIQSDLCAWNNGACIDYDKVCSDFTDESKCKNGNNCYWNIEKVCENFSVCSNYSVDNCPTQEWCSKLSGTCTDYKFVVCSEFMSQSTCIGFESKSSYCAWNNDGKCSTLEEFSDCSELNNFQQICSENNCVYEDNACRAPKCSDKNESTCSAVRTTGTTYTLCSYKDGKCQDATDTSNLTKDTCFSRTRRNYKWSSDNKCVECDTLIDGSFDFQIVFGSLLFIFIGL
;
A
#
# COMPACT_ATOMS: atom_id res chain seq x y z
N MET A 1 -12.07 -10.71 70.03
CA MET A 1 -11.54 -11.20 68.74
C MET A 1 -12.64 -11.09 67.70
N LYS A 2 -12.59 -10.06 66.84
CA LYS A 2 -13.55 -9.84 65.74
C LYS A 2 -12.77 -9.97 64.43
N ASN A 3 -12.95 -11.09 63.73
CA ASN A 3 -12.36 -11.33 62.42
C ASN A 3 -12.99 -10.39 61.39
N LYS A 4 -12.20 -9.44 60.87
CA LYS A 4 -12.55 -8.66 59.68
C LYS A 4 -12.29 -9.55 58.46
N LEU A 5 -13.37 -10.05 57.87
CA LEU A 5 -13.37 -10.68 56.54
C LEU A 5 -13.14 -9.57 55.52
N ILE A 6 -11.93 -9.47 54.95
CA ILE A 6 -11.63 -8.58 53.83
C ILE A 6 -12.09 -9.31 52.56
N LEU A 7 -13.28 -8.96 52.07
CA LEU A 7 -13.78 -9.39 50.78
C LEU A 7 -13.10 -8.52 49.70
N GLN A 8 -11.95 -8.98 49.18
CA GLN A 8 -11.34 -8.39 47.98
C GLN A 8 -12.18 -8.78 46.76
N LEU A 9 -13.05 -7.86 46.35
CA LEU A 9 -13.77 -7.93 45.08
C LEU A 9 -12.74 -7.71 43.96
N PHE A 10 -12.23 -8.78 43.37
CA PHE A 10 -11.51 -8.72 42.09
C PHE A 10 -12.52 -8.32 41.01
N LEU A 11 -12.60 -7.02 40.68
CA LEU A 11 -13.18 -6.59 39.41
C LEU A 11 -12.26 -7.09 38.30
N LEU A 12 -12.55 -8.28 37.78
CA LEU A 12 -12.08 -8.71 36.46
C LEU A 12 -12.80 -7.82 35.45
N THR A 13 -12.24 -6.66 35.15
CA THR A 13 -12.61 -5.92 33.95
C THR A 13 -12.18 -6.75 32.76
N LEU A 14 -13.13 -7.51 32.19
CA LEU A 14 -12.99 -8.10 30.87
C LEU A 14 -12.81 -6.92 29.90
N THR A 15 -11.56 -6.58 29.61
CA THR A 15 -11.24 -5.67 28.52
C THR A 15 -11.59 -6.42 27.26
N ALA A 16 -12.75 -6.09 26.67
CA ALA A 16 -13.11 -6.60 25.37
C ALA A 16 -12.00 -6.17 24.41
N THR A 17 -11.27 -7.15 23.87
CA THR A 17 -10.21 -6.89 22.90
C THR A 17 -10.87 -6.53 21.59
N SER A 18 -10.54 -5.37 21.05
CA SER A 18 -10.89 -4.97 19.68
C SER A 18 -10.34 -5.99 18.69
N ILE A 19 -11.09 -6.31 17.62
CA ILE A 19 -10.58 -7.14 16.52
C ILE A 19 -9.53 -6.34 15.73
N GLN A 20 -8.34 -6.93 15.58
CA GLN A 20 -7.29 -6.44 14.70
C GLN A 20 -7.22 -7.35 13.47
N VAL A 21 -6.92 -6.76 12.31
CA VAL A 21 -6.65 -7.47 11.06
C VAL A 21 -5.40 -6.91 10.42
N ASP A 22 -4.69 -7.71 9.64
CA ASP A 22 -3.49 -7.29 8.92
C ASP A 22 -3.73 -7.32 7.42
N SER A 23 -3.64 -6.17 6.76
CA SER A 23 -3.84 -6.09 5.31
C SER A 23 -2.71 -6.67 4.47
N SER A 24 -1.55 -7.00 5.06
CA SER A 24 -0.55 -7.81 4.36
C SER A 24 -0.96 -9.28 4.34
N LEU A 25 -1.81 -9.73 5.26
CA LEU A 25 -2.25 -11.11 5.34
C LEU A 25 -3.60 -11.33 4.64
N HIS A 26 -3.85 -12.55 4.19
CA HIS A 26 -5.16 -12.98 3.69
C HIS A 26 -5.41 -14.47 3.98
N CYS A 27 -6.67 -14.90 3.88
CA CYS A 27 -7.05 -16.30 3.95
C CYS A 27 -6.34 -17.16 2.89
N ASP A 28 -6.00 -18.40 3.23
CA ASP A 28 -5.65 -19.42 2.24
C ASP A 28 -6.83 -19.65 1.27
N CYS A 29 -6.54 -19.83 -0.02
CA CYS A 29 -7.57 -20.02 -1.05
C CYS A 29 -8.45 -21.24 -0.78
N ALA A 30 -7.90 -22.33 -0.24
CA ALA A 30 -8.66 -23.54 0.08
C ALA A 30 -9.72 -23.31 1.16
N GLU A 31 -9.60 -22.23 1.95
CA GLU A 31 -10.60 -21.86 2.95
C GLU A 31 -11.78 -21.07 2.38
N LEU A 32 -11.64 -20.52 1.16
CA LEU A 32 -12.68 -19.73 0.50
C LEU A 32 -13.68 -20.64 -0.20
N ILE A 33 -14.71 -21.04 0.54
CA ILE A 33 -15.73 -22.01 0.06
C ILE A 33 -16.76 -21.41 -0.90
N ASN A 34 -16.74 -20.10 -1.14
CA ASN A 34 -17.68 -19.46 -2.06
C ASN A 34 -16.96 -18.69 -3.17
N GLN A 35 -17.60 -18.69 -4.34
CA GLN A 35 -17.08 -18.07 -5.55
C GLN A 35 -16.88 -16.56 -5.41
N ASP A 36 -17.74 -15.87 -4.65
CA ASP A 36 -17.68 -14.42 -4.50
C ASP A 36 -16.43 -13.95 -3.75
N GLU A 37 -16.05 -14.63 -2.67
CA GLU A 37 -14.81 -14.36 -1.91
C GLU A 37 -13.57 -14.75 -2.70
N CYS A 38 -13.62 -15.89 -3.40
CA CYS A 38 -12.54 -16.32 -4.29
C CYS A 38 -12.31 -15.28 -5.41
N ASN A 39 -13.38 -14.77 -6.01
CA ASN A 39 -13.30 -13.72 -7.04
C ASN A 39 -12.90 -12.35 -6.49
N GLN A 40 -13.01 -12.10 -5.18
CA GLN A 40 -12.42 -10.89 -4.56
C GLN A 40 -10.90 -11.04 -4.33
N SER A 41 -10.37 -12.25 -4.51
CA SER A 41 -8.98 -12.64 -4.31
C SER A 41 -8.19 -12.75 -5.62
N ILE A 42 -8.57 -11.95 -6.63
CA ILE A 42 -8.19 -12.06 -8.05
C ILE A 42 -6.69 -12.27 -8.29
N TYR A 43 -5.85 -11.74 -7.41
CA TYR A 43 -4.41 -11.78 -7.59
C TYR A 43 -3.75 -13.06 -7.08
N TRP A 44 -4.37 -13.80 -6.15
CA TRP A 44 -3.75 -14.99 -5.53
C TRP A 44 -4.65 -16.22 -5.46
N CYS A 45 -5.94 -16.11 -5.80
CA CYS A 45 -6.85 -17.25 -5.92
C CYS A 45 -7.61 -17.26 -7.24
N VAL A 46 -8.03 -18.46 -7.66
CA VAL A 46 -8.93 -18.66 -8.81
C VAL A 46 -10.03 -19.66 -8.45
N TRP A 47 -11.26 -19.38 -8.86
CA TRP A 47 -12.38 -20.29 -8.68
C TRP A 47 -12.38 -21.36 -9.77
N ASN A 48 -12.23 -22.62 -9.38
CA ASN A 48 -12.33 -23.73 -10.29
C ASN A 48 -13.80 -24.13 -10.48
N VAL A 49 -14.38 -23.75 -11.62
CA VAL A 49 -15.79 -24.05 -11.94
C VAL A 49 -16.09 -25.55 -12.06
N THR A 50 -15.07 -26.39 -12.29
CA THR A 50 -15.26 -27.84 -12.42
C THR A 50 -15.35 -28.50 -11.06
N THR A 51 -14.49 -28.12 -10.12
CA THR A 51 -14.47 -28.69 -8.76
C THR A 51 -15.34 -27.90 -7.77
N SER A 52 -15.79 -26.70 -8.14
CA SER A 52 -16.46 -25.74 -7.24
C SER A 52 -15.62 -25.43 -5.99
N GLU A 53 -14.32 -25.27 -6.19
CA GLU A 53 -13.35 -24.97 -5.14
C GLU A 53 -12.52 -23.75 -5.51
N CYS A 54 -12.13 -22.97 -4.51
CA CYS A 54 -11.15 -21.92 -4.67
C CYS A 54 -9.74 -22.49 -4.51
N GLN A 55 -8.85 -22.16 -5.44
CA GLN A 55 -7.50 -22.73 -5.51
C GLN A 55 -6.48 -21.60 -5.58
N SER A 56 -5.29 -21.82 -5.04
CA SER A 56 -4.18 -20.88 -5.16
C SER A 56 -3.87 -20.64 -6.65
N TYR A 57 -3.84 -19.36 -7.01
CA TYR A 57 -3.50 -18.91 -8.35
C TYR A 57 -2.12 -18.28 -8.32
N SER A 58 -1.19 -18.93 -9.01
CA SER A 58 0.09 -18.33 -9.38
C SER A 58 0.03 -18.07 -10.88
N PHE A 59 0.02 -16.80 -11.26
CA PHE A 59 0.14 -16.42 -12.66
C PHE A 59 1.49 -16.95 -13.19
N LYS A 60 1.43 -17.68 -14.31
CA LYS A 60 2.61 -18.14 -15.06
C LYS A 60 2.35 -17.89 -16.52
N CYS A 61 3.31 -17.32 -17.24
CA CYS A 61 3.15 -17.08 -18.67
C CYS A 61 2.91 -18.38 -19.43
N SER A 62 3.55 -19.47 -19.00
CA SER A 62 3.33 -20.83 -19.55
C SER A 62 1.88 -21.33 -19.52
N ASN A 63 1.01 -20.76 -18.67
CA ASN A 63 -0.42 -21.09 -18.66
C ASN A 63 -1.19 -20.42 -19.81
N GLN A 64 -0.61 -19.43 -20.50
CA GLN A 64 -1.20 -18.77 -21.65
C GLN A 64 -0.89 -19.56 -22.92
N THR A 65 -1.89 -20.28 -23.43
CA THR A 65 -1.73 -21.20 -24.56
C THR A 65 -1.87 -20.54 -25.93
N THR A 66 -2.24 -19.25 -25.97
CA THR A 66 -2.39 -18.49 -27.20
C THR A 66 -1.55 -17.23 -27.18
N GLU A 67 -1.10 -16.80 -28.35
CA GLU A 67 -0.38 -15.53 -28.53
C GLU A 67 -1.20 -14.35 -28.01
N ILE A 68 -2.50 -14.31 -28.30
CA ILE A 68 -3.39 -13.22 -27.87
C ILE A 68 -3.41 -13.11 -26.34
N THR A 69 -3.65 -14.22 -25.64
CA THR A 69 -3.70 -14.23 -24.17
C THR A 69 -2.35 -13.93 -23.53
N CYS A 70 -1.26 -14.33 -24.17
CA CYS A 70 0.10 -13.99 -23.76
C CYS A 70 0.36 -12.48 -23.87
N LEU A 71 0.00 -11.88 -25.01
CA LEU A 71 0.22 -10.47 -25.29
C LEU A 71 -0.69 -9.53 -24.50
N ILE A 72 -1.84 -10.01 -23.98
CA ILE A 72 -2.64 -9.24 -23.00
C ILE A 72 -1.81 -8.98 -21.73
N GLN A 73 -0.95 -9.93 -21.36
CA GLN A 73 -0.08 -9.88 -20.19
C GLN A 73 1.33 -9.41 -20.57
N SER A 74 1.44 -8.52 -21.56
CA SER A 74 2.72 -8.17 -22.18
C SER A 74 3.78 -7.66 -21.20
N ASP A 75 3.39 -7.16 -20.02
CA ASP A 75 4.32 -6.66 -19.02
C ASP A 75 5.07 -7.75 -18.25
N LEU A 76 4.55 -8.98 -18.27
CA LEU A 76 5.12 -10.13 -17.57
C LEU A 76 5.50 -11.26 -18.53
N CYS A 77 4.95 -11.25 -19.75
CA CYS A 77 5.06 -12.35 -20.68
C CYS A 77 5.44 -11.90 -22.09
N ALA A 78 6.18 -12.76 -22.79
CA ALA A 78 6.42 -12.65 -24.22
C ALA A 78 6.01 -13.93 -24.94
N TRP A 79 5.43 -13.77 -26.13
CA TRP A 79 5.20 -14.90 -27.02
C TRP A 79 6.47 -15.17 -27.83
N ASN A 80 7.08 -16.34 -27.62
CA ASN A 80 8.31 -16.72 -28.28
C ASN A 80 8.19 -18.15 -28.81
N ASN A 81 8.38 -18.32 -30.12
CA ASN A 81 8.40 -19.63 -30.80
C ASN A 81 7.20 -20.53 -30.48
N GLY A 82 5.99 -19.97 -30.42
CA GLY A 82 4.76 -20.72 -30.19
C GLY A 82 4.48 -21.06 -28.72
N ALA A 83 5.23 -20.48 -27.79
CA ALA A 83 4.98 -20.59 -26.35
C ALA A 83 4.97 -19.19 -25.70
N CYS A 84 4.18 -19.04 -24.64
CA CYS A 84 4.24 -17.87 -23.79
C CYS A 84 5.26 -18.11 -22.68
N ILE A 85 6.30 -17.28 -22.64
CA ILE A 85 7.39 -17.38 -21.67
C ILE A 85 7.36 -16.20 -20.72
N ASP A 86 7.85 -16.41 -19.51
CA ASP A 86 8.08 -15.32 -18.57
C ASP A 86 9.10 -14.36 -19.20
N TYR A 87 8.81 -13.07 -19.10
CA TYR A 87 9.58 -12.04 -19.78
C TYR A 87 9.72 -10.81 -18.90
N ASP A 88 10.96 -10.57 -18.46
CA ASP A 88 11.33 -9.35 -17.76
C ASP A 88 11.69 -8.30 -18.80
N LYS A 89 10.73 -7.41 -19.11
CA LYS A 89 10.96 -6.27 -20.00
C LYS A 89 12.15 -5.45 -19.50
N VAL A 90 13.11 -5.21 -20.39
CA VAL A 90 14.21 -4.27 -20.17
C VAL A 90 13.97 -3.02 -21.02
N CYS A 91 14.55 -1.88 -20.63
CA CYS A 91 14.28 -0.63 -21.32
C CYS A 91 14.62 -0.66 -22.82
N SER A 92 15.64 -1.44 -23.20
CA SER A 92 16.04 -1.61 -24.60
C SER A 92 14.97 -2.25 -25.49
N ASP A 93 13.94 -2.87 -24.91
CA ASP A 93 12.84 -3.48 -25.65
C ASP A 93 11.84 -2.44 -26.19
N PHE A 94 11.87 -1.22 -25.64
CA PHE A 94 11.00 -0.15 -26.05
C PHE A 94 11.66 0.70 -27.14
N THR A 95 11.24 0.48 -28.38
CA THR A 95 11.79 1.14 -29.56
C THR A 95 11.13 2.48 -29.90
N ASP A 96 10.11 2.88 -29.14
CA ASP A 96 9.42 4.16 -29.31
C ASP A 96 9.14 4.84 -27.96
N GLU A 97 9.07 6.18 -28.01
CA GLU A 97 8.89 7.03 -26.84
C GLU A 97 7.62 6.71 -26.05
N SER A 98 6.51 6.42 -26.75
CA SER A 98 5.23 6.16 -26.10
C SER A 98 5.28 4.88 -25.26
N LYS A 99 5.90 3.82 -25.79
CA LYS A 99 6.11 2.58 -25.05
C LYS A 99 7.11 2.72 -23.93
N CYS A 100 8.20 3.47 -24.14
CA CYS A 100 9.22 3.70 -23.12
C CYS A 100 8.64 4.32 -21.84
N LYS A 101 7.70 5.27 -21.97
CA LYS A 101 6.99 5.91 -20.84
C LYS A 101 6.15 4.95 -20.00
N ASN A 102 5.78 3.79 -20.55
CA ASN A 102 5.03 2.76 -19.83
C ASN A 102 5.96 1.70 -19.20
N GLY A 103 7.27 1.74 -19.51
CA GLY A 103 8.25 0.86 -18.90
C GLY A 103 8.59 1.30 -17.48
N ASN A 104 8.56 0.36 -16.54
CA ASN A 104 9.01 0.62 -15.17
C ASN A 104 10.49 1.04 -15.18
N ASN A 105 10.79 2.20 -14.60
CA ASN A 105 12.14 2.77 -14.50
C ASN A 105 12.87 2.97 -15.84
N CYS A 106 12.11 3.11 -16.93
CA CYS A 106 12.65 3.35 -18.26
C CYS A 106 12.35 4.78 -18.72
N TYR A 107 13.34 5.40 -19.37
CA TYR A 107 13.25 6.80 -19.77
C TYR A 107 13.77 7.00 -21.19
N TRP A 108 13.03 7.81 -21.96
CA TRP A 108 13.36 8.12 -23.34
C TRP A 108 14.34 9.30 -23.39
N ASN A 109 15.59 9.03 -23.74
CA ASN A 109 16.65 10.02 -23.72
C ASN A 109 16.67 10.91 -24.99
N ILE A 110 17.50 11.95 -25.00
CA ILE A 110 17.66 12.85 -26.15
C ILE A 110 18.25 12.17 -27.40
N GLU A 111 18.94 11.05 -27.23
CA GLU A 111 19.47 10.22 -28.32
C GLU A 111 18.40 9.33 -28.95
N LYS A 112 17.15 9.40 -28.48
CA LYS A 112 16.00 8.60 -28.93
C LYS A 112 16.18 7.10 -28.65
N VAL A 113 16.75 6.81 -27.49
CA VAL A 113 16.91 5.46 -26.95
C VAL A 113 16.15 5.37 -25.63
N CYS A 114 15.48 4.24 -25.40
CA CYS A 114 14.89 3.93 -24.11
C CYS A 114 15.91 3.18 -23.25
N GLU A 115 16.24 3.75 -22.10
CA GLU A 115 17.24 3.21 -21.19
C GLU A 115 16.88 3.48 -19.72
N ASN A 116 17.60 2.84 -18.81
CA ASN A 116 17.52 3.18 -17.38
C ASN A 116 18.00 4.61 -17.15
N PHE A 117 17.56 5.21 -16.04
CA PHE A 117 17.99 6.55 -15.67
C PHE A 117 19.53 6.66 -15.56
N SER A 118 20.08 7.77 -16.07
CA SER A 118 21.50 8.10 -15.96
C SER A 118 21.72 9.45 -15.27
N VAL A 119 21.54 10.55 -16.00
CA VAL A 119 21.62 11.93 -15.48
C VAL A 119 20.57 12.83 -16.15
N CYS A 120 20.07 13.84 -15.45
CA CYS A 120 18.96 14.67 -15.93
C CYS A 120 19.26 15.38 -17.27
N SER A 121 20.52 15.76 -17.52
CA SER A 121 20.92 16.40 -18.77
C SER A 121 20.78 15.52 -20.01
N ASN A 122 20.61 14.20 -19.85
CA ASN A 122 20.41 13.26 -20.95
C ASN A 122 18.96 13.23 -21.46
N TYR A 123 18.06 14.03 -20.85
CA TYR A 123 16.64 14.01 -21.18
C TYR A 123 16.15 15.37 -21.68
N SER A 124 15.18 15.34 -22.60
CA SER A 124 14.50 16.56 -23.04
C SER A 124 13.57 17.07 -21.94
N VAL A 125 13.08 18.31 -22.08
CA VAL A 125 12.06 18.86 -21.18
C VAL A 125 10.79 18.00 -21.18
N ASP A 126 10.41 17.47 -22.33
CA ASP A 126 9.19 16.65 -22.48
C ASP A 126 9.35 15.28 -21.81
N ASN A 127 10.56 14.73 -21.79
CA ASN A 127 10.89 13.43 -21.22
C ASN A 127 11.68 13.51 -19.90
N CYS A 128 11.64 14.65 -19.21
CA CYS A 128 12.41 14.88 -18.00
C CYS A 128 11.95 13.97 -16.83
N PRO A 129 12.81 13.08 -16.29
CA PRO A 129 12.46 12.11 -15.25
C PRO A 129 12.24 12.73 -13.86
N THR A 130 11.05 13.28 -13.58
CA THR A 130 10.81 13.95 -12.29
C THR A 130 10.89 13.03 -11.07
N GLN A 131 10.64 11.73 -11.25
CA GLN A 131 10.78 10.69 -10.22
C GLN A 131 12.26 10.48 -9.80
N GLU A 132 13.21 10.83 -10.69
CA GLU A 132 14.65 10.68 -10.47
C GLU A 132 15.30 11.98 -10.00
N TRP A 133 14.51 12.85 -9.36
CA TRP A 133 14.95 14.16 -8.91
C TRP A 133 15.50 15.04 -10.04
N CYS A 134 14.84 14.99 -11.20
CA CYS A 134 15.05 15.95 -12.29
C CYS A 134 13.97 17.05 -12.29
N SER A 135 14.32 18.22 -12.79
CA SER A 135 13.44 19.38 -12.88
C SER A 135 13.50 20.02 -14.27
N LYS A 136 12.36 20.54 -14.72
CA LYS A 136 12.22 21.29 -15.96
C LYS A 136 12.47 22.77 -15.68
N LEU A 137 13.72 23.22 -15.80
CA LEU A 137 14.11 24.59 -15.49
C LEU A 137 14.65 25.28 -16.74
N SER A 138 14.13 26.47 -17.05
CA SER A 138 14.63 27.33 -18.14
C SER A 138 14.73 26.63 -19.51
N GLY A 139 13.82 25.69 -19.80
CA GLY A 139 13.80 24.97 -21.07
C GLY A 139 14.80 23.82 -21.17
N THR A 140 15.43 23.39 -20.06
CA THR A 140 16.26 22.19 -19.99
C THR A 140 15.82 21.26 -18.87
N CYS A 141 16.13 19.97 -19.00
CA CYS A 141 16.03 19.02 -17.90
C CYS A 141 17.36 19.06 -17.12
N THR A 142 17.29 19.39 -15.84
CA THR A 142 18.47 19.49 -14.96
C THR A 142 18.19 18.83 -13.64
N ASP A 143 19.24 18.56 -12.87
CA ASP A 143 19.09 18.06 -11.51
C ASP A 143 18.18 18.98 -10.69
N TYR A 144 17.34 18.39 -9.86
CA TYR A 144 16.48 19.12 -8.94
C TYR A 144 17.35 19.89 -7.96
N LYS A 145 17.01 21.17 -7.78
CA LYS A 145 17.68 22.04 -6.80
C LYS A 145 16.91 21.97 -5.50
N PHE A 146 17.47 21.26 -4.53
CA PHE A 146 16.94 21.27 -3.18
C PHE A 146 16.96 22.67 -2.58
N VAL A 147 15.95 22.96 -1.78
CA VAL A 147 15.73 24.26 -1.15
C VAL A 147 15.91 24.15 0.35
N VAL A 148 16.26 25.24 1.02
CA VAL A 148 16.29 25.28 2.48
C VAL A 148 14.92 25.75 2.96
N CYS A 149 14.13 24.86 3.59
CA CYS A 149 12.72 25.19 3.88
C CYS A 149 12.58 26.44 4.77
N SER A 150 13.52 26.65 5.69
CA SER A 150 13.53 27.82 6.58
C SER A 150 13.70 29.17 5.87
N GLU A 151 14.07 29.20 4.59
CA GLU A 151 14.18 30.44 3.80
C GLU A 151 12.82 30.96 3.32
N PHE A 152 11.77 30.13 3.33
CA PHE A 152 10.43 30.56 2.93
C PHE A 152 9.69 31.27 4.06
N MET A 153 9.27 32.50 3.79
CA MET A 153 8.65 33.39 4.77
C MET A 153 7.12 33.36 4.79
N SER A 154 6.47 32.66 3.84
CA SER A 154 5.02 32.54 3.79
C SER A 154 4.55 31.12 3.45
N GLN A 155 3.35 30.78 3.93
CA GLN A 155 2.72 29.48 3.68
C GLN A 155 2.58 29.19 2.19
N SER A 156 2.21 30.18 1.39
CA SER A 156 2.03 30.01 -0.07
C SER A 156 3.33 29.70 -0.82
N THR A 157 4.48 30.05 -0.25
CA THR A 157 5.80 29.76 -0.85
C THR A 157 6.52 28.59 -0.21
N CYS A 158 5.97 28.01 0.87
CA CYS A 158 6.56 26.88 1.57
C CYS A 158 6.33 25.58 0.79
N ILE A 159 7.07 25.42 -0.30
CA ILE A 159 6.95 24.30 -1.24
C ILE A 159 8.33 23.84 -1.69
N GLY A 160 8.44 22.58 -2.08
CA GLY A 160 9.67 21.98 -2.61
C GLY A 160 10.29 20.95 -1.66
N PHE A 161 11.46 20.45 -2.04
CA PHE A 161 12.17 19.41 -1.31
C PHE A 161 13.49 19.94 -0.77
N GLU A 162 13.80 19.61 0.48
CA GLU A 162 15.08 19.94 1.11
C GLU A 162 16.10 18.80 0.95
N SER A 163 15.61 17.58 0.77
CA SER A 163 16.41 16.42 0.41
C SER A 163 15.57 15.40 -0.36
N LYS A 164 16.16 14.25 -0.72
CA LYS A 164 15.41 13.15 -1.35
C LYS A 164 14.37 12.50 -0.45
N SER A 165 14.43 12.73 0.87
CA SER A 165 13.53 12.14 1.87
C SER A 165 12.81 13.18 2.71
N SER A 166 12.89 14.47 2.33
CA SER A 166 12.26 15.54 3.09
C SER A 166 11.74 16.68 2.21
N TYR A 167 10.63 17.27 2.62
CA TYR A 167 9.96 18.34 1.90
C TYR A 167 9.59 19.51 2.80
N CYS A 168 9.33 20.65 2.18
CA CYS A 168 8.95 21.86 2.87
C CYS A 168 7.48 21.85 3.23
N ALA A 169 7.21 22.12 4.50
CA ALA A 169 5.88 22.09 5.08
C ALA A 169 5.68 23.28 6.02
N TRP A 170 4.49 23.87 5.98
CA TRP A 170 4.15 24.97 6.89
C TRP A 170 3.73 24.40 8.24
N ASN A 171 4.42 24.84 9.30
CA ASN A 171 4.23 24.32 10.64
C ASN A 171 3.23 25.17 11.46
N ASN A 172 2.88 24.67 12.65
CA ASN A 172 1.91 25.33 13.54
C ASN A 172 2.45 26.62 14.17
N ASP A 173 3.77 26.81 14.20
CA ASP A 173 4.44 28.04 14.65
C ASP A 173 4.43 29.16 13.59
N GLY A 174 3.80 28.95 12.43
CA GLY A 174 3.75 29.93 11.36
C GLY A 174 5.08 30.09 10.63
N LYS A 175 5.84 29.00 10.50
CA LYS A 175 7.11 28.96 9.77
C LYS A 175 7.13 27.81 8.77
N CYS A 176 7.89 27.98 7.70
CA CYS A 176 8.22 26.87 6.83
C CYS A 176 9.31 26.01 7.49
N SER A 177 9.13 24.70 7.52
CA SER A 177 10.05 23.75 8.15
C SER A 177 10.17 22.49 7.31
N THR A 178 11.27 21.79 7.51
CA THR A 178 11.52 20.49 6.92
C THR A 178 10.60 19.45 7.57
N LEU A 179 9.93 18.66 6.74
CA LEU A 179 9.21 17.47 7.15
C LEU A 179 9.85 16.27 6.46
N GLU A 180 10.36 15.35 7.27
CA GLU A 180 10.90 14.07 6.81
C GLU A 180 9.76 13.11 6.43
N GLU A 181 10.10 12.05 5.70
CA GLU A 181 9.22 10.90 5.57
C GLU A 181 8.85 10.38 6.97
N PHE A 182 7.57 10.23 7.23
CA PHE A 182 7.04 9.84 8.52
C PHE A 182 6.30 8.51 8.42
N SER A 183 6.33 7.74 9.50
CA SER A 183 5.67 6.43 9.60
C SER A 183 4.48 6.46 10.54
N ASP A 184 4.45 7.41 11.47
CA ASP A 184 3.43 7.58 12.49
C ASP A 184 2.85 9.01 12.48
N CYS A 185 1.55 9.12 12.76
CA CYS A 185 0.85 10.41 12.83
C CYS A 185 1.47 11.37 13.85
N SER A 186 2.04 10.86 14.95
CA SER A 186 2.66 11.68 16.01
C SER A 186 3.86 12.50 15.53
N GLU A 187 4.49 12.10 14.42
CA GLU A 187 5.56 12.85 13.77
C GLU A 187 5.03 14.16 13.12
N LEU A 188 3.72 14.25 12.90
CA LEU A 188 3.02 15.41 12.33
C LEU A 188 2.45 16.36 13.40
N ASN A 189 2.85 16.24 14.67
CA ASN A 189 2.36 17.11 15.75
C ASN A 189 2.54 18.60 15.45
N ASN A 190 3.60 18.99 14.74
CA ASN A 190 3.85 20.39 14.37
C ASN A 190 3.25 20.79 13.01
N PHE A 191 2.48 19.93 12.36
CA PHE A 191 1.98 20.12 10.99
C PHE A 191 0.48 19.80 10.88
N GLN A 192 -0.39 20.61 11.51
CA GLN A 192 -1.82 20.34 11.62
C GLN A 192 -2.53 20.08 10.27
N GLN A 193 -2.20 20.88 9.24
CA GLN A 193 -2.79 20.72 7.92
C GLN A 193 -2.41 19.36 7.32
N ILE A 194 -1.13 19.01 7.37
CA ILE A 194 -0.59 17.75 6.83
C ILE A 194 -1.13 16.56 7.60
N CYS A 195 -1.25 16.66 8.93
CA CYS A 195 -1.91 15.65 9.76
C CYS A 195 -3.30 15.28 9.21
N SER A 196 -4.12 16.30 8.93
CA SER A 196 -5.50 16.09 8.44
C SER A 196 -5.53 15.53 7.00
N GLU A 197 -4.58 15.92 6.16
CA GLU A 197 -4.46 15.43 4.77
C GLU A 197 -3.97 13.98 4.68
N ASN A 198 -3.28 13.48 5.71
CA ASN A 198 -2.66 12.14 5.74
C ASN A 198 -3.47 11.10 6.53
N ASN A 199 -4.80 11.24 6.57
CA ASN A 199 -5.71 10.34 7.29
C ASN A 199 -5.45 10.21 8.81
N CYS A 200 -4.76 11.17 9.41
CA CYS A 200 -4.60 11.27 10.85
C CYS A 200 -5.66 12.21 11.45
N VAL A 201 -5.73 12.25 12.79
CA VAL A 201 -6.63 13.13 13.53
C VAL A 201 -5.81 14.10 14.35
N TYR A 202 -6.03 15.40 14.14
CA TYR A 202 -5.41 16.46 14.93
C TYR A 202 -6.34 16.90 16.05
N GLU A 203 -5.95 16.66 17.30
CA GLU A 203 -6.75 16.94 18.51
C GLU A 203 -5.80 17.25 19.68
N ASP A 204 -6.15 18.19 20.56
CA ASP A 204 -5.34 18.56 21.73
C ASP A 204 -3.88 18.93 21.43
N ASN A 205 -3.64 19.63 20.31
CA ASN A 205 -2.30 19.98 19.80
C ASN A 205 -1.39 18.78 19.50
N ALA A 206 -1.98 17.62 19.23
CA ALA A 206 -1.27 16.43 18.81
C ALA A 206 -1.96 15.82 17.59
N CYS A 207 -1.15 15.26 16.71
CA CYS A 207 -1.59 14.40 15.65
C CYS A 207 -1.53 12.94 16.12
N ARG A 208 -2.62 12.20 15.90
CA ARG A 208 -2.74 10.80 16.32
C ARG A 208 -3.35 9.96 15.22
N ALA A 209 -3.11 8.65 15.28
CA ALA A 209 -3.82 7.69 14.45
C ALA A 209 -5.35 7.80 14.69
N PRO A 210 -6.16 7.58 13.64
CA PRO A 210 -7.61 7.56 13.78
C PRO A 210 -8.07 6.35 14.61
N LYS A 211 -9.13 6.55 15.39
CA LYS A 211 -9.85 5.54 16.16
C LYS A 211 -11.21 5.31 15.51
N CYS A 212 -11.86 4.18 15.81
CA CYS A 212 -13.22 3.94 15.30
C CYS A 212 -14.20 5.03 15.74
N SER A 213 -14.03 5.60 16.94
CA SER A 213 -14.84 6.73 17.43
C SER A 213 -14.76 8.00 16.58
N ASP A 214 -13.73 8.15 15.74
CA ASP A 214 -13.59 9.30 14.84
C ASP A 214 -14.37 9.13 13.53
N LYS A 215 -14.96 7.95 13.28
CA LYS A 215 -15.69 7.63 12.05
C LYS A 215 -17.20 7.84 12.22
N ASN A 216 -17.85 8.20 11.12
CA ASN A 216 -19.30 8.26 11.02
C ASN A 216 -19.88 6.93 10.49
N GLU A 217 -21.20 6.82 10.39
CA GLU A 217 -21.88 5.60 9.93
C GLU A 217 -21.38 5.10 8.57
N SER A 218 -21.26 5.98 7.58
CA SER A 218 -20.87 5.59 6.22
C SER A 218 -19.40 5.19 6.09
N THR A 219 -18.55 5.57 7.05
CA THR A 219 -17.11 5.30 7.07
C THR A 219 -16.69 4.35 8.21
N CYS A 220 -17.65 3.79 8.95
CA CYS A 220 -17.39 2.87 10.06
C CYS A 220 -17.10 1.45 9.56
N SER A 221 -15.86 1.23 9.11
CA SER A 221 -15.39 -0.08 8.62
C SER A 221 -14.14 -0.55 9.36
N ALA A 222 -13.04 0.17 9.22
CA ALA A 222 -11.78 -0.11 9.91
C ALA A 222 -10.92 1.16 9.98
N VAL A 223 -10.02 1.23 10.96
CA VAL A 223 -9.02 2.29 11.10
C VAL A 223 -7.62 1.69 11.13
N ARG A 224 -6.69 2.31 10.41
CA ARG A 224 -5.28 1.89 10.41
C ARG A 224 -4.69 2.24 11.77
N THR A 225 -4.08 1.27 12.44
CA THR A 225 -3.41 1.49 13.73
C THR A 225 -1.93 1.72 13.52
N THR A 226 -1.25 0.80 12.85
CA THR A 226 0.19 0.85 12.57
C THR A 226 0.51 0.00 11.35
N GLY A 227 1.42 0.44 10.47
CA GLY A 227 1.90 -0.41 9.37
C GLY A 227 0.74 -0.97 8.52
N THR A 228 0.61 -2.28 8.40
CA THR A 228 -0.49 -2.93 7.68
C THR A 228 -1.64 -3.37 8.60
N THR A 229 -1.56 -3.09 9.90
CA THR A 229 -2.56 -3.45 10.90
C THR A 229 -3.72 -2.45 10.94
N TYR A 230 -4.93 -2.97 11.08
CA TYR A 230 -6.17 -2.21 11.21
C TYR A 230 -7.01 -2.73 12.38
N THR A 231 -7.63 -1.81 13.11
CA THR A 231 -8.73 -2.13 14.03
C THR A 231 -10.03 -2.14 13.25
N LEU A 232 -10.81 -3.22 13.35
CA LEU A 232 -12.15 -3.25 12.79
C LEU A 232 -13.10 -2.41 13.61
N CYS A 233 -13.99 -1.73 12.91
CA CYS A 233 -14.99 -0.85 13.51
C CYS A 233 -16.40 -1.39 13.28
N SER A 234 -17.30 -1.07 14.21
CA SER A 234 -18.72 -1.39 14.12
C SER A 234 -19.56 -0.18 14.48
N TYR A 235 -20.58 0.10 13.67
CA TYR A 235 -21.54 1.16 13.95
C TYR A 235 -22.66 0.59 14.82
N LYS A 236 -22.72 1.03 16.08
CA LYS A 236 -23.67 0.53 17.07
C LYS A 236 -24.11 1.68 17.97
N ASP A 237 -25.41 1.72 18.30
CA ASP A 237 -25.99 2.73 19.20
C ASP A 237 -25.71 4.18 18.75
N GLY A 238 -25.74 4.42 17.43
CA GLY A 238 -25.55 5.75 16.84
C GLY A 238 -24.11 6.26 16.79
N LYS A 239 -23.11 5.40 17.10
CA LYS A 239 -21.69 5.76 17.07
C LYS A 239 -20.86 4.64 16.45
N CYS A 240 -19.72 5.01 15.89
CA CYS A 240 -18.71 4.05 15.49
C CYS A 240 -17.80 3.72 16.68
N GLN A 241 -17.51 2.44 16.88
CA GLN A 241 -16.69 1.95 17.98
C GLN A 241 -15.89 0.73 17.54
N ASP A 242 -14.87 0.36 18.30
CA ASP A 242 -14.07 -0.82 18.01
C ASP A 242 -14.97 -2.07 18.01
N ALA A 243 -14.84 -2.90 16.98
CA ALA A 243 -15.59 -4.13 16.86
C ALA A 243 -15.03 -5.17 17.85
N THR A 244 -15.91 -5.74 18.68
CA THR A 244 -15.57 -6.82 19.62
C THR A 244 -15.90 -8.20 19.06
N ASP A 245 -16.68 -8.24 17.98
CA ASP A 245 -17.09 -9.42 17.23
C ASP A 245 -17.41 -9.02 15.78
N THR A 246 -17.65 -10.00 14.93
CA THR A 246 -17.97 -9.83 13.51
C THR A 246 -19.47 -9.99 13.21
N SER A 247 -20.34 -9.98 14.23
CA SER A 247 -21.76 -10.30 14.09
C SER A 247 -22.54 -9.30 13.22
N ASN A 248 -22.05 -8.07 13.11
CA ASN A 248 -22.62 -7.01 12.27
C ASN A 248 -22.15 -7.08 10.81
N LEU A 249 -21.24 -8.01 10.46
CA LEU A 249 -20.80 -8.22 9.09
C LEU A 249 -21.75 -9.18 8.36
N THR A 250 -21.95 -8.92 7.08
CA THR A 250 -22.77 -9.74 6.17
C THR A 250 -21.89 -10.59 5.27
N LYS A 251 -22.47 -11.55 4.54
CA LYS A 251 -21.76 -12.34 3.52
C LYS A 251 -20.95 -11.46 2.56
N ASP A 252 -21.55 -10.39 2.06
CA ASP A 252 -20.93 -9.51 1.07
C ASP A 252 -19.83 -8.60 1.66
N THR A 253 -19.85 -8.39 2.97
CA THR A 253 -18.95 -7.44 3.63
C THR A 253 -17.90 -8.09 4.51
N CYS A 254 -18.07 -9.36 4.91
CA CYS A 254 -17.15 -10.08 5.77
C CYS A 254 -15.73 -10.04 5.20
N PHE A 255 -15.53 -10.64 4.03
CA PHE A 255 -14.21 -10.78 3.42
C PHE A 255 -13.55 -9.42 3.13
N SER A 256 -14.29 -8.49 2.51
CA SER A 256 -13.77 -7.18 2.13
C SER A 256 -13.48 -6.26 3.32
N ARG A 257 -14.39 -6.15 4.30
CA ARG A 257 -14.21 -5.24 5.46
C ARG A 257 -13.18 -5.75 6.46
N THR A 258 -12.99 -7.06 6.56
CA THR A 258 -11.96 -7.67 7.41
C THR A 258 -10.57 -7.70 6.78
N ARG A 259 -10.35 -6.95 5.69
CA ARG A 259 -9.10 -6.98 4.94
C ARG A 259 -8.71 -8.41 4.53
N ARG A 260 -9.70 -9.27 4.23
CA ARG A 260 -9.51 -10.66 3.77
C ARG A 260 -8.92 -11.60 4.83
N ASN A 261 -8.96 -11.22 6.10
CA ASN A 261 -8.50 -12.08 7.21
C ASN A 261 -9.62 -13.01 7.72
N TYR A 262 -10.88 -12.74 7.34
CA TYR A 262 -12.06 -13.51 7.74
C TYR A 262 -12.83 -13.97 6.50
N LYS A 263 -13.56 -15.07 6.63
CA LYS A 263 -14.40 -15.71 5.60
C LYS A 263 -15.84 -15.88 6.06
N TRP A 264 -16.77 -15.96 5.11
CA TRP A 264 -18.14 -16.35 5.39
C TRP A 264 -18.26 -17.87 5.48
N SER A 265 -18.52 -18.36 6.68
CA SER A 265 -18.69 -19.79 6.96
C SER A 265 -20.03 -20.35 6.49
N SER A 266 -20.10 -21.68 6.38
CA SER A 266 -21.34 -22.43 6.10
C SER A 266 -22.44 -22.19 7.14
N ASP A 267 -22.08 -21.77 8.35
CA ASP A 267 -23.00 -21.50 9.45
C ASP A 267 -23.60 -20.08 9.39
N ASN A 268 -23.45 -19.38 8.26
CA ASN A 268 -23.87 -18.00 8.06
C ASN A 268 -23.26 -17.03 9.09
N LYS A 269 -21.95 -17.17 9.32
CA LYS A 269 -21.18 -16.29 10.20
C LYS A 269 -19.88 -15.87 9.52
N CYS A 270 -19.45 -14.65 9.80
CA CYS A 270 -18.12 -14.17 9.47
C CYS A 270 -17.12 -14.67 10.52
N VAL A 271 -16.22 -15.56 10.14
CA VAL A 271 -15.26 -16.21 11.04
C VAL A 271 -13.84 -15.95 10.55
N GLU A 272 -12.89 -15.91 11.47
CA GLU A 272 -11.47 -15.76 11.13
C GLU A 272 -11.03 -16.96 10.28
N CYS A 273 -10.11 -16.72 9.35
CA CYS A 273 -9.49 -17.80 8.62
C CYS A 273 -8.52 -18.57 9.51
N ASP A 274 -8.51 -19.89 9.34
CA ASP A 274 -7.68 -20.79 10.13
C ASP A 274 -6.19 -20.59 9.80
N THR A 275 -5.91 -20.23 8.55
CA THR A 275 -4.58 -19.92 8.02
C THR A 275 -4.58 -18.56 7.34
N LEU A 276 -3.70 -17.69 7.85
CA LEU A 276 -3.37 -16.41 7.22
C LEU A 276 -2.03 -16.53 6.49
N ILE A 277 -2.02 -16.20 5.21
CA ILE A 277 -0.85 -16.20 4.34
C ILE A 277 -0.41 -14.75 4.10
N ASP A 278 0.90 -14.53 4.07
CA ASP A 278 1.45 -13.25 3.64
C ASP A 278 1.17 -13.03 2.15
N GLY A 279 0.37 -12.01 1.89
CA GLY A 279 -0.01 -11.50 0.59
C GLY A 279 0.96 -10.47 0.05
N SER A 280 2.13 -10.27 0.69
CA SER A 280 3.29 -9.80 -0.05
C SER A 280 3.43 -10.74 -1.24
N PHE A 281 3.03 -10.24 -2.42
CA PHE A 281 3.39 -10.89 -3.65
C PHE A 281 4.90 -10.94 -3.63
N ASP A 282 5.44 -12.07 -3.21
CA ASP A 282 6.75 -12.54 -3.57
C ASP A 282 6.68 -12.76 -5.09
N PHE A 283 6.58 -11.66 -5.84
CA PHE A 283 7.45 -11.48 -6.97
C PHE A 283 8.85 -11.63 -6.40
N GLN A 284 9.26 -12.87 -6.17
CA GLN A 284 10.63 -13.27 -6.40
C GLN A 284 10.85 -13.05 -7.91
N ILE A 285 10.87 -11.78 -8.32
CA ILE A 285 11.89 -11.31 -9.22
C ILE A 285 13.14 -11.76 -8.49
N VAL A 286 13.65 -12.90 -8.95
CA VAL A 286 15.04 -13.27 -8.74
C VAL A 286 15.80 -12.11 -9.36
N PHE A 287 15.97 -11.02 -8.60
CA PHE A 287 17.01 -10.05 -8.84
C PHE A 287 18.26 -10.87 -8.63
N GLY A 288 18.71 -11.51 -9.72
CA GLY A 288 20.01 -12.10 -9.82
C GLY A 288 20.95 -11.00 -9.37
N SER A 289 21.44 -11.15 -8.16
CA SER A 289 22.44 -10.32 -7.54
C SER A 289 23.68 -10.41 -8.42
N LEU A 290 23.72 -9.58 -9.47
CA LEU A 290 24.94 -9.14 -10.11
C LEU A 290 25.62 -8.24 -9.11
N LEU A 291 26.30 -8.91 -8.18
CA LEU A 291 27.36 -8.38 -7.37
C LEU A 291 28.37 -7.77 -8.35
N PHE A 292 28.28 -6.45 -8.56
CA PHE A 292 29.37 -5.69 -9.16
C PHE A 292 30.55 -5.76 -8.20
N ILE A 293 31.40 -6.75 -8.42
CA ILE A 293 32.77 -6.75 -7.91
C ILE A 293 33.50 -5.65 -8.68
N PHE A 294 33.51 -4.44 -8.12
CA PHE A 294 34.58 -3.49 -8.39
C PHE A 294 35.84 -4.01 -7.68
N ILE A 295 36.66 -4.77 -8.39
CA ILE A 295 38.09 -4.85 -8.09
C ILE A 295 38.70 -3.59 -8.70
N GLY A 296 39.23 -2.73 -7.84
CA GLY A 296 39.95 -1.55 -8.24
C GLY A 296 41.24 -1.89 -9.00
N LEU A 297 41.50 -1.09 -10.03
CA LEU A 297 42.81 -0.59 -10.43
C LEU A 297 42.62 0.86 -10.88
#